data_AF-A0A9P7C8E6-F1
#
_entry.id   AF-A0A9P7C8E6-F1
#
_cell.length_a   1.000
_cell.length_b   1.000
_cell.length_c   1.000
_cell.angle_alpha   90.00
_cell.angle_beta   90.00
_cell.angle_gamma   90.00
#
_symmetry.space_group_name_H-M   'P 1'
#
loop_
_entity.id
_entity.type
_entity.pdbx_description
1 polymer ?
#
loop_
_entity_poly.entity_id
_entity_poly.type
_entity_poly.pdbx_seq_one_letter_code
_entity_poly.pdbx_strand_id
1 'polypeptide(L)'
;MLVKDLPTDEQTALRNLQKDISSLYSALSEEYKAEWNLECQKKTYTECPKVVKHVEESLKALDIFDKCQIIPVEPDYYDWELQQRAFRVNAPSKEHMCKSVILENTRCTHEDISEKYVAPVNTQKLLNYCRNLKNKEISKKYYNFRLADPEVSLQLTGFEKGGVSPFGMKQPVPIILAESVTKLKPSVIYLGAGHIDWKLGIPIDTFIKSTNCFITDLD
;
A
#
# COMPACT_ATOMS: atom_id res chain seq x y z
N MET A 1 6.15 9.67 -26.34
CA MET A 1 6.82 8.37 -26.55
C MET A 1 6.88 7.68 -25.20
N LEU A 2 6.16 6.57 -25.04
CA LEU A 2 6.13 5.79 -23.80
C LEU A 2 7.29 4.80 -23.80
N VAL A 3 7.69 4.30 -22.62
CA VAL A 3 8.79 3.31 -22.50
C VAL A 3 8.56 2.07 -23.37
N LYS A 4 7.30 1.64 -23.49
CA LYS A 4 6.90 0.51 -24.35
C LYS A 4 7.11 0.77 -25.85
N ASP A 5 7.21 2.03 -26.25
CA ASP A 5 7.41 2.44 -27.64
C ASP A 5 8.90 2.52 -28.00
N LEU A 6 9.80 2.31 -27.04
CA LEU A 6 11.25 2.34 -27.25
C LEU A 6 11.76 1.04 -27.90
N PRO A 7 12.87 1.09 -28.66
CA PRO A 7 13.63 -0.10 -29.07
C PRO A 7 13.99 -1.04 -27.92
N THR A 8 14.11 -2.34 -28.20
CA THR A 8 14.33 -3.40 -27.19
C THR A 8 15.62 -3.21 -26.39
N ASP A 9 16.68 -2.74 -27.03
CA ASP A 9 17.96 -2.42 -26.42
C ASP A 9 17.83 -1.25 -25.44
N GLU A 10 17.11 -0.18 -25.80
CA GLU A 10 16.82 0.94 -24.91
C GLU A 10 15.95 0.51 -23.71
N GLN A 11 14.93 -0.32 -23.94
CA GLN A 11 14.14 -0.90 -22.84
C GLN A 11 15.00 -1.73 -21.89
N THR A 12 15.98 -2.47 -22.43
CA THR A 12 16.90 -3.29 -21.63
C THR A 12 17.85 -2.41 -20.82
N ALA A 13 18.40 -1.36 -21.44
CA ALA A 13 19.23 -0.38 -20.74
C ALA A 13 18.47 0.29 -19.59
N LEU A 14 17.22 0.69 -19.80
CA LEU A 14 16.36 1.25 -18.75
C LEU A 14 16.11 0.27 -17.60
N ARG A 15 15.85 -1.01 -17.89
CA ARG A 15 15.68 -2.04 -16.85
C ARG A 15 16.96 -2.24 -16.05
N ASN A 16 18.12 -2.23 -16.69
CA ASN A 16 19.41 -2.33 -16.01
C ASN A 16 19.64 -1.13 -15.08
N LEU A 17 19.41 0.09 -15.57
CA LEU A 17 19.52 1.30 -14.76
C LEU A 17 18.57 1.27 -13.54
N GLN A 18 17.33 0.82 -13.73
CA GLN A 18 16.38 0.65 -12.62
C GLN A 18 16.88 -0.35 -11.57
N LYS A 19 17.48 -1.45 -12.01
CA LYS A 19 18.07 -2.46 -11.13
C LYS A 19 19.26 -1.89 -10.36
N ASP A 20 20.11 -1.10 -11.01
CA ASP A 20 21.27 -0.48 -10.38
C ASP A 20 20.84 0.54 -9.32
N ILE A 21 19.83 1.36 -9.62
CA ILE A 21 19.23 2.29 -8.64
C ILE A 21 18.66 1.54 -7.43
N SER A 22 17.86 0.50 -7.65
CA SER A 22 17.28 -0.31 -6.56
C SER A 22 18.37 -0.98 -5.72
N SER A 23 19.45 -1.46 -6.35
CA SER A 23 20.60 -2.05 -5.68
C SER A 23 21.35 -1.02 -4.83
N LEU A 24 21.48 0.22 -5.32
CA LEU A 24 22.07 1.32 -4.57
C LEU A 24 21.26 1.67 -3.32
N TYR A 25 19.94 1.82 -3.44
CA TYR A 25 19.07 2.04 -2.28
C TYR A 25 19.15 0.89 -1.28
N SER A 26 19.22 -0.35 -1.76
CA SER A 26 19.38 -1.53 -0.90
C SER A 26 20.70 -1.50 -0.12
N ALA A 27 21.79 -1.05 -0.77
CA ALA A 27 23.10 -0.89 -0.15
C ALA A 27 23.12 0.25 0.88
N LEU A 28 22.41 1.35 0.61
CA LEU A 28 22.31 2.55 1.45
C LEU A 28 21.08 2.52 2.39
N SER A 29 20.60 1.33 2.75
CA SER A 29 19.33 1.19 3.47
C SER A 29 19.33 1.83 4.85
N GLU A 30 20.46 1.83 5.55
CA GLU A 30 20.54 2.40 6.90
C GLU A 30 20.68 3.92 6.86
N GLU A 31 21.45 4.45 5.91
CA GLU A 31 21.53 5.88 5.62
C GLU A 31 20.15 6.43 5.19
N TYR A 32 19.45 5.71 4.30
CA TYR A 32 18.10 6.05 3.88
C TYR A 32 17.13 6.16 5.07
N LYS A 33 17.21 5.25 6.05
CA LYS A 33 16.38 5.29 7.25
C LYS A 33 16.74 6.46 8.17
N ALA A 34 18.01 6.84 8.27
CA ALA A 34 18.42 8.01 9.03
C ALA A 34 17.82 9.29 8.43
N GLU A 35 17.91 9.44 7.11
CA GLU A 35 17.33 10.58 6.37
C GLU A 35 15.80 10.59 6.40
N TRP A 36 15.15 9.41 6.45
CA TRP A 36 13.69 9.30 6.51
C TRP A 36 13.06 10.16 7.61
N ASN A 37 13.65 10.15 8.81
CA ASN A 37 13.12 10.92 9.95
C ASN A 37 13.25 12.43 9.73
N LEU A 38 14.33 12.87 9.08
CA LEU A 38 14.53 14.27 8.70
C LEU A 38 13.50 14.70 7.65
N GLU A 39 13.23 13.84 6.66
CA GLU A 39 12.20 14.09 5.64
C GLU A 39 10.79 14.17 6.24
N CYS A 40 10.44 13.31 7.20
CA CYS A 40 9.11 13.35 7.86
C CYS A 40 8.84 14.67 8.60
N GLN A 41 9.89 15.38 9.02
CA GLN A 41 9.75 16.69 9.66
C GLN A 41 9.51 17.83 8.65
N LYS A 42 9.77 17.60 7.37
CA LYS A 42 9.56 18.61 6.33
C LYS A 42 8.09 18.67 5.97
N LYS A 43 7.50 19.85 6.12
CA LYS A 43 6.15 20.12 5.64
C LYS A 43 6.20 20.40 4.13
N THR A 44 5.74 19.44 3.33
CA THR A 44 5.79 19.48 1.85
C THR A 44 4.55 20.12 1.20
N TYR A 45 3.55 20.49 2.00
CA TYR A 45 2.29 21.11 1.54
C TYR A 45 1.71 22.06 2.59
N THR A 46 0.97 23.07 2.16
CA THR A 46 0.30 24.04 3.04
C THR A 46 -1.13 23.62 3.38
N GLU A 47 -1.83 23.04 2.39
CA GLU A 47 -3.23 22.63 2.47
C GLU A 47 -3.42 21.23 1.88
N CYS A 48 -4.42 20.50 2.38
CA CYS A 48 -4.77 19.18 1.87
C CYS A 48 -6.30 18.97 1.92
N PRO A 49 -6.86 18.07 1.09
CA PRO A 49 -8.28 17.71 1.14
C PRO A 49 -8.69 17.19 2.52
N LYS A 50 -9.97 17.38 2.89
CA LYS A 50 -10.51 16.92 4.19
C LYS A 50 -10.25 15.44 4.47
N VAL A 51 -10.35 14.60 3.44
CA VAL A 51 -10.08 13.15 3.55
C VAL A 51 -8.62 12.84 3.87
N VAL A 52 -7.67 13.63 3.34
CA VAL A 52 -6.24 13.48 3.66
C VAL A 52 -5.97 13.96 5.08
N LYS A 53 -6.57 15.09 5.47
CA LYS A 53 -6.49 15.59 6.84
C LYS A 53 -6.99 14.56 7.86
N HIS A 54 -8.06 13.84 7.53
CA HIS A 54 -8.57 12.76 8.38
C HIS A 54 -7.56 11.60 8.54
N VAL A 55 -6.83 11.26 7.47
CA VAL A 55 -5.71 10.30 7.56
C VAL A 55 -4.61 10.83 8.47
N GLU A 56 -4.21 12.10 8.37
CA GLU A 56 -3.22 12.70 9.28
C GLU A 56 -3.66 12.63 10.74
N GLU A 57 -4.92 12.99 11.03
CA GLU A 57 -5.49 12.95 12.37
C GLU A 57 -5.47 11.51 12.93
N SER A 58 -5.74 10.52 12.09
CA SER A 58 -5.66 9.10 12.46
C SER A 58 -4.22 8.67 12.78
N LEU A 59 -3.24 9.10 11.97
CA LEU A 59 -1.82 8.83 12.24
C LEU A 59 -1.33 9.52 13.51
N LYS A 60 -1.81 10.74 13.80
CA LYS A 60 -1.52 11.47 15.04
C LYS A 60 -2.11 10.77 16.25
N ALA A 61 -3.35 10.29 16.16
CA ALA A 61 -4.00 9.51 17.21
C ALA A 61 -3.27 8.19 17.52
N LEU A 62 -2.54 7.65 16.55
CA LEU A 62 -1.69 6.46 16.68
C LEU A 62 -0.24 6.76 17.10
N ASP A 63 0.14 8.03 17.29
CA ASP A 63 1.51 8.46 17.64
C ASP A 63 2.59 7.98 16.63
N ILE A 64 2.25 8.04 15.34
CA ILE A 64 3.13 7.64 14.23
C ILE A 64 3.23 8.69 13.12
N PHE A 65 2.55 9.82 13.25
CA PHE A 65 2.54 10.85 12.20
C PHE A 65 3.94 11.39 11.89
N ASP A 66 4.79 11.54 12.90
CA ASP A 66 6.19 11.98 12.81
C ASP A 66 7.10 10.96 12.10
N LYS A 67 6.63 9.73 11.87
CA LYS A 67 7.33 8.66 11.14
C LYS A 67 6.80 8.49 9.72
N CYS A 68 5.79 9.27 9.33
CA CYS A 68 5.10 9.15 8.06
C CYS A 68 5.36 10.36 7.17
N GLN A 69 5.37 10.14 5.87
CA GLN A 69 5.39 11.20 4.87
C GLN A 69 4.01 11.31 4.21
N ILE A 70 3.45 12.51 4.16
CA ILE A 70 2.26 12.82 3.37
C ILE A 70 2.72 13.62 2.15
N ILE A 71 2.50 13.07 0.96
CA ILE A 71 3.11 13.56 -0.27
C ILE A 71 2.00 13.88 -1.28
N PRO A 72 1.79 15.16 -1.66
CA PRO A 72 0.95 15.48 -2.81
C PRO A 72 1.65 15.05 -4.11
N VAL A 73 0.88 14.51 -5.02
CA VAL A 73 1.31 14.15 -6.39
C VAL A 73 0.42 14.86 -7.41
N GLU A 74 0.85 14.82 -8.67
CA GLU A 74 0.19 15.51 -9.77
C GLU A 74 -1.15 14.84 -10.14
N PRO A 75 -2.14 15.59 -10.67
CA PRO A 75 -3.43 15.01 -11.06
C PRO A 75 -3.33 13.90 -12.13
N ASP A 76 -2.32 13.97 -12.99
CA ASP A 76 -2.02 12.97 -14.02
C ASP A 76 -1.11 11.84 -13.53
N TYR A 77 -0.80 11.78 -12.23
CA TYR A 77 0.12 10.81 -11.64
C TYR A 77 -0.20 9.36 -12.01
N TYR A 78 -1.49 9.01 -12.09
CA TYR A 78 -1.93 7.65 -12.44
C TYR A 78 -1.87 7.32 -13.93
N ASP A 79 -1.69 8.32 -14.79
CA ASP A 79 -1.43 8.12 -16.22
C ASP A 79 0.03 7.73 -16.48
N TRP A 80 0.90 7.89 -15.48
CA TRP A 80 2.32 7.56 -15.58
C TRP A 80 2.62 6.08 -15.35
N GLU A 81 3.72 5.63 -15.95
CA GLU A 81 4.28 4.30 -15.67
C GLU A 81 4.61 4.14 -14.17
N LEU A 82 4.46 2.92 -13.64
CA LEU A 82 4.62 2.68 -12.20
C LEU A 82 6.01 3.07 -11.68
N GLN A 83 7.04 2.91 -12.50
CA GLN A 83 8.39 3.31 -12.13
C GLN A 83 8.52 4.84 -11.99
N GLN A 84 7.92 5.61 -12.90
CA GLN A 84 7.93 7.08 -12.82
C GLN A 84 7.19 7.55 -11.57
N ARG A 85 6.05 6.91 -11.26
CA ARG A 85 5.31 7.11 -10.01
C ARG A 85 6.13 6.85 -8.76
N ALA A 86 6.98 5.81 -8.78
CA ALA A 86 7.89 5.48 -7.69
C ALA A 86 8.94 6.58 -7.50
N PHE A 87 9.59 7.02 -8.58
CA PHE A 87 10.56 8.12 -8.51
C PHE A 87 9.94 9.42 -7.99
N ARG A 88 8.69 9.72 -8.37
CA ARG A 88 8.01 10.94 -7.92
C ARG A 88 7.85 11.03 -6.40
N VAL A 89 7.72 9.91 -5.72
CA VAL A 89 7.63 9.86 -4.25
C VAL A 89 8.94 9.47 -3.59
N ASN A 90 10.05 9.48 -4.34
CA ASN A 90 11.38 9.01 -3.90
C ASN A 90 11.36 7.56 -3.37
N ALA A 91 10.50 6.72 -3.93
CA ALA A 91 10.48 5.30 -3.58
C ALA A 91 11.73 4.60 -4.15
N PRO A 92 12.38 3.72 -3.35
CA PRO A 92 13.58 3.00 -3.78
C PRO A 92 13.41 2.17 -5.06
N SER A 93 12.21 1.62 -5.24
CA SER A 93 11.83 0.88 -6.44
C SER A 93 10.31 0.83 -6.58
N LYS A 94 9.80 0.38 -7.74
CA LYS A 94 8.36 0.15 -7.94
C LYS A 94 7.77 -0.89 -6.98
N GLU A 95 8.57 -1.82 -6.48
CA GLU A 95 8.14 -2.84 -5.50
C GLU A 95 7.80 -2.21 -4.13
N HIS A 96 8.28 -1.01 -3.83
CA HIS A 96 7.92 -0.24 -2.63
C HIS A 96 6.56 0.48 -2.79
N MET A 97 6.02 0.52 -4.01
CA MET A 97 4.69 1.10 -4.28
C MET A 97 3.62 0.05 -4.02
N CYS A 98 2.87 0.24 -2.95
CA CYS A 98 1.80 -0.66 -2.54
C CYS A 98 0.43 -0.05 -2.87
N LYS A 99 -0.53 -0.94 -3.12
CA LYS A 99 -1.94 -0.56 -3.34
C LYS A 99 -2.81 -1.20 -2.28
N SER A 100 -3.63 -0.38 -1.64
CA SER A 100 -4.74 -0.84 -0.82
C SER A 100 -5.96 -1.10 -1.72
N VAL A 101 -6.52 -2.29 -1.62
CA VAL A 101 -7.80 -2.67 -2.25
C VAL A 101 -8.69 -3.30 -1.19
N ILE A 102 -9.98 -3.47 -1.41
CA ILE A 102 -10.83 -4.21 -0.46
C ILE A 102 -11.25 -5.50 -1.13
N LEU A 103 -11.00 -6.63 -0.48
CA LEU A 103 -11.51 -7.94 -0.87
C LEU A 103 -12.69 -8.30 0.02
N GLU A 104 -13.75 -8.82 -0.57
CA GLU A 104 -14.91 -9.35 0.15
C GLU A 104 -15.07 -10.85 -0.08
N ASN A 105 -15.44 -11.58 0.96
CA ASN A 105 -15.87 -12.97 0.83
C ASN A 105 -17.35 -13.01 0.44
N THR A 106 -17.68 -13.13 -0.85
CA THR A 106 -19.07 -13.08 -1.32
C THR A 106 -19.91 -14.31 -0.92
N ARG A 107 -19.31 -15.29 -0.23
CA ARG A 107 -19.98 -16.48 0.30
C ARG A 107 -20.11 -16.45 1.82
N CYS A 108 -19.65 -15.39 2.47
CA CYS A 108 -19.96 -15.14 3.87
C CYS A 108 -21.40 -14.66 3.95
N THR A 109 -22.23 -15.38 4.71
CA THR A 109 -23.64 -15.04 4.97
C THR A 109 -23.82 -14.23 6.25
N HIS A 110 -22.75 -14.00 7.00
CA HIS A 110 -22.76 -13.15 8.16
C HIS A 110 -22.60 -11.70 7.71
N GLU A 111 -23.44 -10.82 8.24
CA GLU A 111 -23.32 -9.36 8.02
C GLU A 111 -22.10 -8.77 8.75
N ASP A 112 -21.39 -9.57 9.55
CA ASP A 112 -20.17 -9.16 10.23
C ASP A 112 -19.08 -8.80 9.22
N ILE A 113 -18.71 -7.53 9.23
CA ILE A 113 -17.81 -6.87 8.28
C ILE A 113 -16.34 -7.33 8.44
N SER A 114 -16.07 -8.18 9.43
CA SER A 114 -14.75 -8.62 9.87
C SER A 114 -14.01 -9.55 8.90
N GLU A 115 -14.55 -9.87 7.72
CA GLU A 115 -13.88 -10.73 6.72
C GLU A 115 -13.41 -9.98 5.46
N LYS A 116 -13.37 -8.65 5.49
CA LYS A 116 -12.87 -7.85 4.36
C LYS A 116 -11.39 -7.59 4.53
N TYR A 117 -10.61 -7.68 3.44
CA TYR A 117 -9.14 -7.65 3.50
C TYR A 117 -8.52 -6.64 2.55
N VAL A 118 -7.42 -6.02 2.97
CA VAL A 118 -6.64 -5.12 2.11
C VAL A 118 -5.40 -5.79 1.54
N ALA A 119 -5.38 -6.14 0.24
CA ALA A 119 -4.19 -6.79 -0.33
C ALA A 119 -4.12 -6.87 -1.89
N PRO A 120 -2.94 -6.81 -2.54
CA PRO A 120 -2.75 -7.17 -3.95
C PRO A 120 -2.47 -8.68 -4.10
N VAL A 121 -3.42 -9.52 -4.54
CA VAL A 121 -3.32 -10.95 -4.15
C VAL A 121 -3.79 -12.01 -5.14
N ASN A 122 -2.97 -13.07 -5.20
CA ASN A 122 -3.34 -14.44 -5.52
C ASN A 122 -4.42 -14.96 -4.55
N THR A 123 -5.69 -14.88 -4.96
CA THR A 123 -6.86 -15.21 -4.11
C THR A 123 -6.86 -16.65 -3.60
N GLN A 124 -6.14 -17.56 -4.25
CA GLN A 124 -6.00 -18.95 -3.78
C GLN A 124 -5.05 -19.07 -2.58
N LYS A 125 -3.98 -18.28 -2.52
CA LYS A 125 -3.11 -18.20 -1.34
C LYS A 125 -3.84 -17.56 -0.15
N LEU A 126 -4.58 -16.46 -0.39
CA LEU A 126 -5.44 -15.84 0.62
C LEU A 126 -6.47 -16.83 1.19
N LEU A 127 -7.16 -17.56 0.32
CA LEU A 127 -8.12 -18.57 0.75
C LEU A 127 -7.46 -19.61 1.67
N ASN A 128 -6.28 -20.10 1.30
CA ASN A 128 -5.57 -21.08 2.11
C ASN A 128 -5.14 -20.49 3.47
N TYR A 129 -4.69 -19.24 3.49
CA TYR A 129 -4.36 -18.51 4.71
C TYR A 129 -5.57 -18.39 5.64
N CYS A 130 -6.69 -17.85 5.16
CA CYS A 130 -7.92 -17.69 5.95
C CYS A 130 -8.43 -19.04 6.50
N ARG A 131 -8.34 -20.10 5.70
CA ARG A 131 -8.71 -21.46 6.17
C ARG A 131 -7.79 -21.95 7.28
N ASN A 132 -6.50 -21.66 7.21
CA ASN A 132 -5.54 -22.06 8.25
C ASN A 132 -5.78 -21.31 9.56
N LEU A 133 -6.27 -20.07 9.54
CA LEU A 133 -6.67 -19.33 10.76
C LEU A 133 -7.76 -20.04 11.58
N LYS A 134 -8.56 -20.89 10.95
CA LYS A 134 -9.64 -21.67 11.57
C LYS A 134 -9.37 -23.18 11.49
N ASN A 135 -8.11 -23.61 11.48
CA ASN A 135 -7.71 -25.02 11.42
C ASN A 135 -8.41 -25.83 10.30
N LYS A 136 -8.78 -25.16 9.20
CA LYS A 136 -9.55 -25.71 8.07
C LYS A 136 -10.93 -26.27 8.44
N GLU A 137 -11.48 -25.92 9.60
CA GLU A 137 -12.83 -26.31 10.05
C GLU A 137 -13.91 -25.82 9.09
N ILE A 138 -13.74 -24.61 8.54
CA ILE A 138 -14.65 -24.06 7.54
C ILE A 138 -14.31 -24.64 6.15
N SER A 139 -15.31 -25.26 5.53
CA SER A 139 -15.20 -25.82 4.18
C SER A 139 -14.82 -24.77 3.13
N LYS A 140 -13.96 -25.15 2.17
CA LYS A 140 -13.55 -24.28 1.05
C LYS A 140 -14.73 -23.65 0.31
N LYS A 141 -15.89 -24.31 0.27
CA LYS A 141 -17.08 -23.80 -0.42
C LYS A 141 -17.61 -22.48 0.16
N TYR A 142 -17.26 -22.12 1.39
CA TYR A 142 -17.69 -20.86 2.04
C TYR A 142 -16.72 -19.68 1.81
N TYR A 143 -15.70 -19.87 0.98
CA TYR A 143 -14.75 -18.81 0.63
C TYR A 143 -14.87 -18.47 -0.86
N ASN A 144 -15.14 -17.20 -1.17
CA ASN A 144 -15.03 -16.62 -2.50
C ASN A 144 -14.60 -15.16 -2.40
N PHE A 145 -13.29 -14.93 -2.34
CA PHE A 145 -12.73 -13.58 -2.28
C PHE A 145 -12.80 -12.90 -3.63
N ARG A 146 -13.44 -11.72 -3.67
CA ARG A 146 -13.57 -10.85 -4.84
C ARG A 146 -13.16 -9.43 -4.48
N LEU A 147 -12.72 -8.65 -5.46
CA LEU A 147 -12.56 -7.22 -5.27
C LEU A 147 -13.94 -6.63 -4.97
N ALA A 148 -14.06 -5.93 -3.83
CA ALA A 148 -15.29 -5.26 -3.47
C ALA A 148 -15.60 -4.15 -4.49
N ASP A 149 -16.89 -3.93 -4.72
CA ASP A 149 -17.34 -2.85 -5.57
C ASP A 149 -16.88 -1.49 -5.01
N PRO A 150 -16.61 -0.48 -5.87
CA PRO A 150 -16.12 0.82 -5.43
C PRO A 150 -17.02 1.49 -4.38
N GLU A 151 -18.34 1.33 -4.49
CA GLU A 151 -19.30 1.86 -3.51
C GLU A 151 -19.16 1.19 -2.15
N VAL A 152 -19.04 -0.15 -2.12
CA VAL A 152 -18.79 -0.91 -0.89
C VAL A 152 -17.45 -0.50 -0.29
N SER A 153 -16.40 -0.38 -1.09
CA SER A 153 -15.09 0.11 -0.64
C SER A 153 -15.20 1.51 -0.03
N LEU A 154 -15.95 2.43 -0.64
CA LEU A 154 -16.16 3.79 -0.13
C LEU A 154 -16.97 3.81 1.18
N GLN A 155 -17.96 2.93 1.32
CA GLN A 155 -18.76 2.81 2.55
C GLN A 155 -17.90 2.33 3.73
N LEU A 156 -17.03 1.34 3.49
CA LEU A 156 -16.16 0.76 4.51
C LEU A 156 -14.98 1.66 4.89
N THR A 157 -14.32 2.21 3.87
CA THR A 157 -13.05 2.92 4.06
C THR A 157 -13.24 4.42 4.17
N GLY A 158 -14.30 4.98 3.59
CA GLY A 158 -14.43 6.43 3.44
C GLY A 158 -13.57 7.03 2.33
N PHE A 159 -12.86 6.21 1.56
CA PHE A 159 -11.95 6.66 0.51
C PHE A 159 -12.40 6.19 -0.87
N GLU A 160 -12.24 7.06 -1.85
CA GLU A 160 -12.52 6.75 -3.24
C GLU A 160 -11.44 5.83 -3.84
N LYS A 161 -11.79 5.20 -4.98
CA LYS A 161 -10.90 4.32 -5.73
C LYS A 161 -9.60 5.04 -6.08
N GLY A 162 -8.46 4.40 -5.79
CA GLY A 162 -7.13 4.96 -6.06
C GLY A 162 -6.57 5.85 -4.93
N GLY A 163 -7.38 6.22 -3.95
CA GLY A 163 -6.96 6.95 -2.75
C GLY A 163 -6.99 6.14 -1.46
N VAL A 164 -7.47 4.90 -1.48
CA VAL A 164 -7.68 4.09 -0.26
C VAL A 164 -6.43 4.04 0.61
N SER A 165 -6.59 4.44 1.88
CA SER A 165 -5.59 4.34 2.92
C SER A 165 -5.96 3.24 3.93
N PRO A 166 -4.99 2.50 4.48
CA PRO A 166 -5.22 1.60 5.61
C PRO A 166 -5.51 2.31 6.93
N PHE A 167 -5.31 3.64 7.00
CA PHE A 167 -5.53 4.46 8.18
C PHE A 167 -6.74 5.38 7.97
N GLY A 168 -7.50 5.65 9.03
CA GLY A 168 -8.69 6.50 8.97
C GLY A 168 -9.88 5.86 8.22
N MET A 169 -9.94 4.53 8.17
CA MET A 169 -11.11 3.84 7.62
C MET A 169 -12.34 4.06 8.52
N LYS A 170 -13.53 4.21 7.91
CA LYS A 170 -14.80 4.35 8.66
C LYS A 170 -15.10 3.14 9.54
N GLN A 171 -14.62 1.97 9.14
CA GLN A 171 -14.81 0.73 9.85
C GLN A 171 -13.49 -0.04 9.97
N PRO A 172 -13.27 -0.78 11.06
CA PRO A 172 -12.09 -1.62 11.21
C PRO A 172 -12.17 -2.78 10.20
N VAL A 173 -11.31 -2.74 9.19
CA VAL A 173 -11.15 -3.79 8.18
C VAL A 173 -9.82 -4.51 8.44
N PRO A 174 -9.80 -5.84 8.63
CA PRO A 174 -8.55 -6.57 8.77
C PRO A 174 -7.59 -6.35 7.59
N ILE A 175 -6.32 -6.12 7.90
CA ILE A 175 -5.28 -5.85 6.91
C ILE A 175 -4.44 -7.12 6.72
N ILE A 176 -4.14 -7.47 5.47
CA ILE A 176 -3.20 -8.54 5.12
C ILE A 176 -2.06 -7.93 4.30
N LEU A 177 -0.86 -7.98 4.85
CA LEU A 177 0.36 -7.57 4.17
C LEU A 177 1.00 -8.77 3.46
N ALA A 178 1.37 -8.60 2.20
CA ALA A 178 2.13 -9.60 1.45
C ALA A 178 3.52 -9.79 2.08
N GLU A 179 3.95 -11.03 2.28
CA GLU A 179 5.23 -11.35 2.92
C GLU A 179 6.42 -10.76 2.16
N SER A 180 6.37 -10.69 0.82
CA SER A 180 7.41 -10.03 0.01
C SER A 180 7.65 -8.57 0.39
N VAL A 181 6.61 -7.84 0.80
CA VAL A 181 6.74 -6.44 1.25
C VAL A 181 7.66 -6.36 2.46
N THR A 182 7.57 -7.31 3.40
CA THR A 182 8.43 -7.35 4.59
C THR A 182 9.93 -7.52 4.31
N LYS A 183 10.26 -7.94 3.08
CA LYS A 183 11.63 -8.23 2.64
C LYS A 183 12.25 -7.06 1.86
N LEU A 184 11.50 -5.97 1.66
CA LEU A 184 11.98 -4.78 0.93
C LEU A 184 13.15 -4.11 1.66
N LYS A 185 14.06 -3.56 0.85
CA LYS A 185 15.21 -2.77 1.30
C LYS A 185 15.32 -1.52 0.43
N PRO A 186 15.33 -0.32 1.03
CA PRO A 186 15.01 0.04 2.42
C PRO A 186 13.61 -0.42 2.87
N SER A 187 13.42 -0.62 4.17
CA SER A 187 12.18 -1.19 4.72
C SER A 187 11.05 -0.16 4.86
N VAL A 188 10.60 0.39 3.73
CA VAL A 188 9.52 1.39 3.63
C VAL A 188 8.52 1.02 2.55
N ILE A 189 7.30 1.56 2.63
CA ILE A 189 6.29 1.42 1.58
C ILE A 189 5.55 2.73 1.34
N TYR A 190 4.97 2.85 0.16
CA TYR A 190 4.16 3.99 -0.26
C TYR A 190 2.76 3.52 -0.64
N LEU A 191 1.74 4.14 -0.05
CA LEU A 191 0.33 3.77 -0.13
C LEU A 191 -0.54 4.99 -0.49
N GLY A 192 -1.85 4.80 -0.66
CA GLY A 192 -2.80 5.91 -0.75
C GLY A 192 -2.96 6.64 0.60
N ALA A 193 -3.08 7.97 0.56
CA ALA A 193 -3.29 8.82 1.74
C ALA A 193 -4.72 9.37 1.84
N GLY A 194 -5.72 8.61 1.39
CA GLY A 194 -7.14 8.97 1.43
C GLY A 194 -7.64 9.73 0.21
N HIS A 195 -6.75 10.14 -0.71
CA HIS A 195 -7.07 10.81 -1.96
C HIS A 195 -6.18 10.30 -3.09
N ILE A 196 -6.68 10.34 -4.33
CA ILE A 196 -5.96 9.83 -5.51
C ILE A 196 -4.61 10.54 -5.69
N ASP A 197 -4.61 11.87 -5.54
CA ASP A 197 -3.42 12.72 -5.67
C ASP A 197 -2.54 12.82 -4.41
N TRP A 198 -2.70 11.89 -3.45
CA TRP A 198 -1.94 11.93 -2.20
C TRP A 198 -1.41 10.56 -1.80
N LYS A 199 -0.14 10.52 -1.39
CA LYS A 199 0.57 9.30 -0.99
C LYS A 199 1.02 9.36 0.46
N LEU A 200 1.00 8.20 1.09
CA LEU A 200 1.50 7.95 2.44
C LEU A 200 2.76 7.11 2.32
N GLY A 201 3.92 7.68 2.66
CA GLY A 201 5.15 6.94 2.89
C GLY A 201 5.22 6.51 4.36
N ILE A 202 5.55 5.24 4.64
CA ILE A 202 5.65 4.71 6.01
C ILE A 202 6.70 3.60 6.11
N PRO A 203 7.50 3.53 7.20
CA PRO A 203 8.34 2.37 7.50
C PRO A 203 7.50 1.12 7.74
N ILE A 204 7.96 -0.02 7.20
CA ILE A 204 7.21 -1.28 7.26
C ILE A 204 6.98 -1.73 8.71
N ASP A 205 7.97 -1.55 9.59
CA ASP A 205 7.82 -1.94 10.99
C ASP A 205 6.78 -1.08 11.72
N THR A 206 6.72 0.21 11.39
CA THR A 206 5.71 1.15 11.89
C THR A 206 4.33 0.77 11.36
N PHE A 207 4.22 0.40 10.09
CA PHE A 207 2.97 -0.09 9.50
C PHE A 207 2.47 -1.36 10.19
N ILE A 208 3.33 -2.37 10.36
CA ILE A 208 2.97 -3.65 11.00
C ILE A 208 2.52 -3.41 12.45
N LYS A 209 3.28 -2.65 13.23
CA LYS A 209 2.99 -2.36 14.64
C LYS A 209 1.66 -1.60 14.82
N SER A 210 1.40 -0.61 13.95
CA SER A 210 0.22 0.25 14.07
C SER A 210 -1.07 -0.37 13.54
N THR A 211 -0.97 -1.27 12.55
CA THR A 211 -2.13 -1.93 11.95
C THR A 211 -2.44 -3.30 12.55
N ASN A 212 -1.46 -3.91 13.23
CA ASN A 212 -1.52 -5.31 13.66
C ASN A 212 -1.94 -6.25 12.50
N CYS A 213 -1.46 -5.96 11.29
CA CYS A 213 -1.85 -6.68 10.10
C CYS A 213 -1.40 -8.14 10.14
N PHE A 214 -2.15 -9.01 9.46
CA PHE A 214 -1.70 -10.35 9.14
C PHE A 214 -0.62 -10.30 8.08
N ILE A 215 0.38 -11.17 8.17
CA ILE A 215 1.45 -11.30 7.17
C ILE A 215 1.37 -12.70 6.57
N THR A 216 1.32 -12.79 5.25
CA THR A 216 1.30 -14.08 4.56
C THR A 216 1.83 -13.99 3.14
N ASP A 217 2.24 -15.13 2.58
CA ASP A 217 2.65 -15.23 1.19
C ASP A 217 1.44 -15.07 0.28
N LEU A 218 1.49 -14.06 -0.60
CA LEU A 218 0.41 -13.67 -1.51
C LEU A 218 0.83 -13.65 -2.99
N ASP A 219 2.11 -13.99 -3.26
CA ASP A 219 2.72 -13.88 -4.59
C ASP A 219 2.45 -15.08 -5.52
#